data_AF-A0A1J5QW76-F1
#
_entry.id   AF-A0A1J5QW76-F1
#
_cell.length_a   1.000
_cell.length_b   1.000
_cell.length_c   1.000
_cell.angle_alpha   90.00
_cell.angle_beta   90.00
_cell.angle_gamma   90.00
#
_symmetry.space_group_name_H-M   'P 1'
#
loop_
_entity.id
_entity.type
_entity.pdbx_description
1 polymer ?
#
loop_
_entity_poly.entity_id
_entity_poly.type
_entity_poly.pdbx_seq_one_letter_code
_entity_poly.pdbx_strand_id
1 'polypeptide(L)'
;MNTVLWILQALLALAFLAAGATKLSRPKEKLEATMAWVTDVSASTVRFIGTVEVLGALGLILPAATGVATVLTPLAAVGLGVVMVGAIITHARRAEAQSIVINVTLLAIAVVIAWGRFGPYSV
;
A
#
# COMPACT_ATOMS: atom_id res chain seq x y z
N MET A 1 6.31 14.55 -16.12
CA MET A 1 6.01 13.17 -15.68
C MET A 1 6.77 12.79 -14.42
N ASN A 2 8.09 13.01 -14.34
CA ASN A 2 8.84 12.62 -13.13
C ASN A 2 8.34 13.28 -11.83
N THR A 3 8.07 14.60 -11.84
CA THR A 3 7.48 15.30 -10.69
C THR A 3 6.13 14.70 -10.27
N VAL A 4 5.30 14.30 -11.24
CA VAL A 4 4.00 13.67 -10.97
C VAL A 4 4.21 12.31 -10.29
N LEU A 5 5.13 11.49 -10.77
CA LEU A 5 5.46 10.20 -10.13
C LEU A 5 5.97 10.38 -8.70
N TRP A 6 6.80 11.39 -8.44
CA TRP A 6 7.25 11.71 -7.09
C TRP A 6 6.10 12.12 -6.16
N ILE A 7 5.17 12.95 -6.62
CA ILE A 7 3.97 13.33 -5.85
C ILE A 7 3.12 12.09 -5.57
N LEU A 8 2.85 11.27 -6.58
CA LEU A 8 2.06 10.05 -6.43
C LEU A 8 2.71 9.06 -5.48
N GLN A 9 4.03 8.86 -5.57
CA GLN A 9 4.80 8.02 -4.65
C GLN A 9 4.71 8.53 -3.22
N ALA A 10 4.87 9.84 -3.00
CA ALA A 10 4.78 10.42 -1.66
C ALA A 10 3.38 10.22 -1.06
N LEU A 11 2.33 10.46 -1.84
CA LEU A 11 0.95 10.25 -1.41
C LEU A 11 0.67 8.78 -1.06
N LEU A 12 1.07 7.87 -1.95
CA LEU A 12 0.87 6.43 -1.77
C LEU A 12 1.68 5.91 -0.57
N ALA A 13 2.95 6.33 -0.44
CA ALA A 13 3.80 5.96 0.67
C ALA A 13 3.24 6.48 2.00
N LEU A 14 2.78 7.73 2.08
CA LEU A 14 2.16 8.25 3.30
C LEU A 14 0.90 7.49 3.69
N ALA A 15 0.03 7.19 2.73
CA ALA A 15 -1.18 6.42 2.97
C ALA A 15 -0.87 5.03 3.54
N PHE A 16 0.06 4.30 2.91
CA PHE A 16 0.44 2.95 3.34
C PHE A 16 1.28 2.94 4.62
N LEU A 17 2.11 3.95 4.85
CA LEU A 17 2.86 4.08 6.09
C LEU A 17 1.90 4.32 7.26
N ALA A 18 0.90 5.20 7.09
CA ALA A 18 -0.12 5.43 8.11
C ALA A 18 -0.99 4.19 8.36
N ALA A 19 -1.43 3.50 7.29
CA ALA A 19 -2.21 2.28 7.39
C ALA A 19 -1.43 1.15 8.08
N GLY A 20 -0.20 0.90 7.66
CA GLY A 20 0.66 -0.15 8.20
C GLY A 20 1.10 0.14 9.63
N ALA A 21 1.49 1.39 9.94
CA ALA A 21 1.80 1.80 11.30
C ALA A 21 0.59 1.64 12.24
N THR A 22 -0.62 1.93 11.77
CA THR A 22 -1.84 1.71 12.56
C THR A 22 -2.05 0.23 12.86
N LYS A 23 -1.86 -0.66 11.87
CA LYS A 23 -1.97 -2.12 12.05
C LYS A 23 -0.91 -2.69 12.98
N LEU A 24 0.29 -2.10 13.01
CA LEU A 24 1.41 -2.56 13.86
C LEU A 24 1.36 -2.01 15.29
N SER A 25 0.88 -0.78 15.47
CA SER A 25 0.89 -0.09 16.77
C SER A 25 -0.33 -0.37 17.64
N ARG A 26 -1.47 -0.78 17.05
CA ARG A 26 -2.71 -0.98 17.79
C ARG A 26 -2.94 -2.47 18.14
N PRO A 27 -3.46 -2.77 19.35
CA PRO A 27 -3.96 -4.10 19.69
C PRO A 27 -5.07 -4.54 18.72
N LYS A 28 -5.20 -5.86 18.50
CA LYS A 28 -6.16 -6.43 17.56
C LYS A 28 -7.59 -6.01 17.91
N GLU A 29 -7.92 -6.00 19.19
CA GLU A 29 -9.24 -5.68 19.74
C GLU A 29 -9.66 -4.24 19.37
N LYS A 30 -8.70 -3.31 19.34
CA LYS A 30 -8.96 -1.92 18.90
C LYS A 30 -9.09 -1.78 17.39
N LEU A 31 -8.48 -2.69 16.63
CA LEU A 31 -8.60 -2.73 15.17
C LEU A 31 -9.90 -3.39 14.74
N GLU A 32 -10.39 -4.42 15.45
CA GLU A 32 -11.69 -5.05 15.19
C GLU A 32 -12.85 -4.06 15.29
N ALA A 33 -12.76 -3.09 16.20
CA ALA A 33 -13.77 -2.04 16.36
C ALA A 33 -13.89 -1.08 15.16
N THR A 34 -12.86 -0.97 14.31
CA THR A 34 -12.84 -0.04 13.17
C THR A 34 -12.60 -0.71 11.82
N MET A 35 -12.16 -1.96 11.82
CA MET A 35 -11.81 -2.75 10.64
C MET A 35 -12.46 -4.13 10.77
N ALA A 36 -13.68 -4.27 10.25
CA ALA A 36 -14.46 -5.50 10.37
C ALA A 36 -13.75 -6.75 9.82
N TRP A 37 -12.81 -6.61 8.87
CA TRP A 37 -12.04 -7.75 8.36
C TRP A 37 -11.06 -8.37 9.35
N VAL A 38 -10.69 -7.62 10.40
CA VAL A 38 -9.71 -8.07 11.40
C VAL A 38 -10.28 -9.18 12.28
N THR A 39 -11.60 -9.26 12.43
CA THR A 39 -12.25 -10.32 13.23
C THR A 39 -11.97 -11.72 12.67
N ASP A 40 -11.84 -11.83 11.35
CA ASP A 40 -11.81 -13.11 10.65
C ASP A 40 -10.39 -13.62 10.39
N VAL A 41 -9.37 -12.88 10.84
CA VAL A 41 -7.96 -13.22 10.66
C VAL A 41 -7.21 -13.19 11.99
N SER A 42 -6.06 -13.85 12.03
CA SER A 42 -5.19 -13.84 13.20
C SER A 42 -4.48 -12.48 13.39
N ALA A 43 -4.08 -12.16 14.62
CA ALA A 43 -3.28 -10.96 14.89
C ALA A 43 -1.94 -10.95 14.13
N SER A 44 -1.33 -12.13 13.91
CA SER A 44 -0.10 -12.25 13.14
C SER A 44 -0.32 -11.93 11.66
N THR A 45 -1.45 -12.31 11.07
CA THR A 45 -1.81 -11.93 9.70
C THR A 45 -1.96 -10.41 9.57
N VAL A 46 -2.61 -9.75 10.52
CA VAL A 46 -2.77 -8.28 10.52
C VAL A 46 -1.41 -7.59 10.61
N ARG A 47 -0.54 -8.08 11.50
CA ARG A 47 0.83 -7.55 11.65
C ARG A 47 1.66 -7.79 10.39
N PHE A 48 1.55 -8.97 9.78
CA PHE A 48 2.23 -9.27 8.53
C PHE A 48 1.83 -8.29 7.42
N ILE A 49 0.52 -8.07 7.22
CA ILE A 49 0.02 -7.07 6.26
C ILE A 49 0.57 -5.69 6.60
N GLY A 50 0.50 -5.27 7.87
CA GLY A 50 1.02 -3.97 8.30
C GLY A 50 2.53 -3.81 8.04
N THR A 51 3.33 -4.85 8.26
CA THR A 51 4.76 -4.85 7.93
C THR A 51 4.99 -4.72 6.44
N VAL A 52 4.26 -5.47 5.61
CA VAL A 52 4.37 -5.40 4.15
C VAL A 52 3.99 -4.01 3.63
N GLU A 53 2.94 -3.40 4.18
CA GLU A 53 2.53 -2.03 3.83
C GLU A 53 3.61 -0.99 4.17
N VAL A 54 4.22 -1.07 5.36
CA VAL A 54 5.31 -0.18 5.76
C VAL A 54 6.54 -0.38 4.86
N LEU A 55 6.93 -1.62 4.60
CA LEU A 55 8.06 -1.93 3.72
C LEU A 55 7.80 -1.45 2.29
N GLY A 56 6.58 -1.62 1.78
CA GLY A 56 6.17 -1.10 0.48
C GLY A 56 6.23 0.42 0.43
N ALA A 57 5.75 1.11 1.46
CA ALA A 57 5.82 2.58 1.56
C ALA A 57 7.27 3.08 1.55
N LEU A 58 8.15 2.45 2.32
CA LEU A 58 9.58 2.77 2.31
C LEU A 58 10.23 2.46 0.96
N GLY A 59 9.87 1.31 0.36
CA GLY A 59 10.34 0.87 -0.95
C GLY A 59 9.92 1.79 -2.10
N LEU A 60 8.80 2.52 -1.96
CA LEU A 60 8.37 3.52 -2.95
C LEU A 60 9.25 4.78 -2.99
N ILE A 61 9.98 5.08 -1.92
CA ILE A 61 10.68 6.35 -1.74
C ILE A 61 12.19 6.15 -1.67
N LEU A 62 12.67 5.27 -0.78
CA LEU A 62 14.09 5.16 -0.47
C LEU A 62 14.97 4.77 -1.67
N PRO A 63 14.61 3.77 -2.50
CA PRO A 63 15.47 3.38 -3.62
C PRO A 63 15.61 4.49 -4.67
N ALA A 64 14.50 5.15 -5.01
CA ALA A 64 14.52 6.29 -5.94
C ALA A 64 15.23 7.52 -5.37
N ALA A 65 15.07 7.80 -4.06
CA ALA A 65 15.67 8.97 -3.42
C ALA A 65 17.19 8.82 -3.20
N THR A 66 17.65 7.60 -2.93
CA THR A 66 19.06 7.29 -2.71
C THR A 66 19.79 6.91 -4.00
N GLY A 67 19.06 6.63 -5.08
CA GLY A 67 19.62 6.11 -6.34
C GLY A 67 20.10 4.66 -6.26
N VAL A 68 19.85 3.96 -5.14
CA VAL A 68 20.31 2.58 -4.92
C VAL A 68 19.18 1.60 -5.27
N ALA A 69 19.46 0.65 -6.16
CA ALA A 69 18.51 -0.39 -6.58
C ALA A 69 17.13 0.17 -6.94
N THR A 70 17.07 1.22 -7.78
CA THR A 70 15.84 1.96 -8.12
C THR A 70 14.70 1.10 -8.65
N VAL A 71 15.00 -0.10 -9.18
CA VAL A 71 14.01 -1.13 -9.56
C VAL A 71 13.14 -1.61 -8.40
N LEU A 72 13.58 -1.43 -7.15
CA LEU A 72 12.77 -1.73 -5.97
C LEU A 72 11.57 -0.80 -5.83
N THR A 73 11.63 0.42 -6.35
CA THR A 73 10.50 1.38 -6.33
C THR A 73 9.29 0.89 -7.11
N PRO A 74 9.39 0.52 -8.41
CA PRO A 74 8.26 -0.05 -9.13
C PRO A 74 7.83 -1.42 -8.57
N LEU A 75 8.77 -2.23 -8.05
CA LEU A 75 8.43 -3.49 -7.39
C LEU A 75 7.61 -3.28 -6.10
N ALA A 76 7.94 -2.26 -5.31
CA ALA A 76 7.17 -1.86 -4.14
C ALA A 76 5.75 -1.41 -4.53
N ALA A 77 5.62 -0.65 -5.62
CA ALA A 77 4.31 -0.27 -6.16
C ALA A 77 3.47 -1.49 -6.56
N VAL A 78 4.08 -2.49 -7.22
CA VAL A 78 3.41 -3.76 -7.56
C VAL A 78 3.01 -4.53 -6.30
N GLY A 79 3.91 -4.66 -5.31
CA GLY A 79 3.64 -5.36 -4.06
C GLY A 79 2.47 -4.74 -3.29
N LEU A 80 2.43 -3.41 -3.17
CA LEU A 80 1.30 -2.68 -2.60
C LEU A 80 0.02 -2.87 -3.45
N GLY A 81 0.15 -2.92 -4.78
CA GLY A 81 -0.95 -3.25 -5.68
C GLY A 81 -1.59 -4.61 -5.38
N VAL A 82 -0.77 -5.63 -5.11
CA VAL A 82 -1.26 -6.97 -4.71
C VAL A 82 -2.01 -6.91 -3.38
N VAL A 83 -1.52 -6.15 -2.40
CA VAL A 83 -2.22 -5.92 -1.12
C VAL A 83 -3.59 -5.29 -1.36
N MET A 84 -3.68 -4.28 -2.24
CA MET A 84 -4.94 -3.61 -2.57
C MET A 84 -5.94 -4.53 -3.26
N VAL A 85 -5.49 -5.41 -4.16
CA VAL A 85 -6.37 -6.42 -4.76
C VAL A 85 -6.95 -7.35 -3.69
N GLY A 86 -6.12 -7.82 -2.75
CA GLY A 86 -6.59 -8.59 -1.60
C GLY A 86 -7.59 -7.84 -0.74
N ALA A 87 -7.35 -6.55 -0.49
CA ALA A 87 -8.25 -5.67 0.25
C ALA A 87 -9.59 -5.49 -0.49
N ILE A 88 -9.57 -5.23 -1.80
CA ILE A 88 -10.78 -5.09 -2.64
C ILE A 88 -11.63 -6.35 -2.55
N ILE A 89 -11.05 -7.53 -2.69
CA ILE A 89 -11.77 -8.81 -2.58
C ILE A 89 -12.40 -8.95 -1.18
N THR A 90 -11.65 -8.59 -0.13
CA THR A 90 -12.11 -8.68 1.26
C THR A 90 -13.28 -7.74 1.52
N HIS A 91 -13.20 -6.49 1.06
CA HIS A 91 -14.26 -5.49 1.22
C HIS A 91 -15.47 -5.76 0.33
N ALA A 92 -15.28 -6.33 -0.86
CA ALA A 92 -16.36 -6.76 -1.76
C ALA A 92 -17.22 -7.86 -1.12
N ARG A 93 -16.59 -8.84 -0.45
CA ARG A 93 -17.31 -9.89 0.31
C ARG A 93 -18.13 -9.33 1.48
N ARG A 94 -17.82 -8.12 1.95
CA ARG A 94 -18.51 -7.44 3.07
C ARG A 94 -19.45 -6.32 2.62
N ALA A 95 -19.61 -6.11 1.32
CA ALA A 95 -20.40 -5.01 0.74
C ALA A 95 -19.97 -3.61 1.20
N GLU A 96 -18.69 -3.41 1.52
CA GLU A 96 -18.13 -2.12 1.97
C GLU A 96 -17.70 -1.25 0.78
N ALA A 97 -18.68 -0.62 0.10
CA ALA A 97 -18.45 0.13 -1.13
C ALA A 97 -17.38 1.23 -1.00
N GLN A 98 -17.36 1.97 0.12
CA GLN A 98 -16.39 3.04 0.35
C GLN A 98 -14.95 2.51 0.40
N SER A 99 -14.72 1.42 1.12
CA SER A 99 -13.40 0.78 1.22
C SER A 99 -12.92 0.28 -0.14
N ILE A 100 -13.83 -0.22 -0.98
CA ILE A 100 -13.50 -0.65 -2.35
C ILE A 100 -13.04 0.54 -3.19
N VAL A 101 -13.77 1.66 -3.18
CA VAL A 101 -13.42 2.87 -3.95
C VAL A 101 -12.04 3.41 -3.54
N ILE A 102 -11.75 3.44 -2.24
CA ILE A 102 -10.44 3.88 -1.74
C ILE A 102 -9.33 2.96 -2.27
N ASN A 103 -9.48 1.64 -2.14
CA ASN A 103 -8.46 0.70 -2.60
C ASN A 103 -8.29 0.71 -4.13
N VAL A 104 -9.36 0.86 -4.90
CA VAL A 104 -9.28 1.00 -6.37
C VAL A 104 -8.53 2.27 -6.76
N THR A 105 -8.80 3.39 -6.07
CA THR A 105 -8.09 4.66 -6.31
C THR A 105 -6.60 4.52 -6.02
N LEU A 106 -6.23 3.96 -4.87
CA LEU A 106 -4.84 3.72 -4.51
C LEU A 106 -4.16 2.74 -5.47
N LEU A 107 -4.90 1.73 -5.96
CA LEU A 107 -4.39 0.74 -6.91
C LEU A 107 -4.08 1.40 -8.26
N ALA A 108 -4.95 2.28 -8.74
CA ALA A 108 -4.71 3.05 -9.95
C ALA A 108 -3.42 3.89 -9.83
N ILE A 109 -3.22 4.55 -8.68
CA ILE A 109 -1.99 5.30 -8.40
C ILE A 109 -0.77 4.38 -8.43
N ALA A 110 -0.84 3.21 -7.78
CA ALA A 110 0.24 2.23 -7.76
C ALA A 110 0.60 1.73 -9.17
N VAL A 111 -0.40 1.47 -10.02
CA VAL A 111 -0.18 1.06 -11.42
C VAL A 111 0.52 2.16 -12.22
N VAL A 112 0.11 3.43 -12.06
CA VAL A 112 0.77 4.56 -12.72
C VAL A 112 2.23 4.70 -12.29
N ILE A 113 2.51 4.52 -10.98
CA ILE A 113 3.88 4.54 -10.46
C ILE A 113 4.70 3.38 -11.04
N ALA A 114 4.19 2.14 -10.96
CA ALA A 114 4.87 0.97 -11.47
C ALA A 114 5.20 1.11 -12.96
N TRP A 115 4.23 1.55 -13.77
CA TRP A 115 4.43 1.77 -15.20
C TRP A 115 5.46 2.87 -15.47
N GLY A 116 5.36 4.02 -14.80
CA GLY A 116 6.29 5.14 -14.98
C GLY A 116 7.72 4.78 -14.59
N ARG A 117 7.89 4.05 -13.48
CA ARG A 117 9.20 3.69 -12.91
C ARG A 117 9.84 2.45 -13.55
N PHE A 118 9.07 1.50 -14.07
CA PHE A 118 9.61 0.47 -14.96
C PHE A 118 9.93 1.01 -16.35
N GLY A 119 9.21 2.04 -16.78
CA GLY A 119 9.34 2.65 -18.10
C GLY A 119 10.33 3.81 -18.15
N PRO A 120 10.02 4.88 -18.90
CA PRO A 120 10.97 5.93 -19.26
C PRO A 120 11.42 6.84 -18.10
N TYR A 121 10.89 6.66 -16.89
CA TYR A 121 11.20 7.48 -15.71
C TYR A 121 11.70 6.64 -14.54
N SER A 122 12.79 5.88 -14.75
CA SER A 122 13.36 4.96 -13.77
C SER A 122 13.95 5.62 -12.50
N VAL A 123 13.99 6.96 -12.44
CA VAL A 123 14.56 7.76 -11.33
C VAL A 123 13.67 8.94 -10.96
#